data_AF-U5MSP1-F1
#
_entry.id   AF-U5MSP1-F1
#
_cell.length_a   1.000
_cell.length_b   1.000
_cell.length_c   1.000
_cell.angle_alpha   90.00
_cell.angle_beta   90.00
_cell.angle_gamma   90.00
#
_symmetry.space_group_name_H-M   'P 1'
#
loop_
_entity.id
_entity.type
_entity.pdbx_description
1 polymer ?
#
loop_
_entity_poly.entity_id
_entity_poly.type
_entity_poly.pdbx_seq_one_letter_code
_entity_poly.pdbx_strand_id
1 'polypeptide(L)'
;MAHKFDAKNKHKLDNEKRRELLPPEQTLIDLGLHEGDEKENFLSEVKRIIKPNGKIAIVEWKKVDSEFGPPIDHRLDRIILMKILDKLGFSNIEFINISDNFYGIIAEI
;
A
#
# COMPACT_ATOMS: atom_id res chain seq x y z
N MET A 1 2.70 -22.17 -8.43
CA MET A 1 3.48 -21.26 -9.31
C MET A 1 3.07 -19.82 -9.00
N ALA A 2 4.01 -18.94 -8.67
CA ALA A 2 3.72 -17.52 -8.47
C ALA A 2 3.51 -16.85 -9.84
N HIS A 3 2.28 -16.42 -10.12
CA HIS A 3 1.98 -15.68 -11.35
C HIS A 3 2.52 -14.25 -11.18
N LYS A 4 3.73 -13.98 -11.67
CA LYS A 4 4.33 -12.65 -11.62
C LYS A 4 3.65 -11.76 -12.68
N PHE A 5 3.24 -10.55 -12.28
CA PHE A 5 2.64 -9.59 -13.21
C PHE A 5 3.70 -9.08 -14.19
N ASP A 6 3.42 -9.14 -15.50
CA ASP A 6 4.28 -8.55 -16.53
C ASP A 6 4.01 -7.05 -16.64
N ALA A 7 5.03 -6.24 -16.35
CA ALA A 7 4.97 -4.78 -16.34
C ALA A 7 4.50 -4.17 -17.69
N LYS A 8 4.70 -4.87 -18.82
CA LYS A 8 4.15 -4.43 -20.13
C LYS A 8 2.62 -4.34 -20.10
N ASN A 9 1.98 -5.12 -19.25
CA ASN A 9 0.53 -5.12 -19.06
C ASN A 9 0.03 -4.07 -18.06
N LYS A 10 0.84 -3.07 -17.66
CA LYS A 10 0.40 -2.04 -16.69
C LYS A 10 -0.92 -1.34 -17.04
N HIS A 11 -1.25 -1.24 -18.33
CA HIS A 11 -2.53 -0.71 -18.81
C HIS A 11 -3.74 -1.54 -18.33
N LYS A 12 -3.52 -2.81 -17.94
CA LYS A 12 -4.54 -3.68 -17.34
C LYS A 12 -4.74 -3.44 -15.84
N LEU A 13 -3.90 -2.62 -15.18
CA LEU A 13 -4.09 -2.30 -13.77
C LEU A 13 -5.28 -1.35 -13.57
N ASP A 14 -5.50 -0.43 -14.51
CA ASP A 14 -6.62 0.50 -14.50
C ASP A 14 -7.33 0.51 -15.87
N ASN A 15 -8.33 -0.36 -16.04
CA ASN A 15 -9.16 -0.44 -17.25
C ASN A 15 -10.62 -0.75 -16.89
N GLU A 16 -11.55 -0.39 -17.77
CA GLU A 16 -13.00 -0.52 -17.57
C GLU A 16 -13.41 -1.96 -17.24
N LYS A 17 -12.95 -2.95 -18.01
CA LYS A 17 -13.28 -4.35 -17.76
C LYS A 17 -12.80 -4.83 -16.39
N ARG A 18 -11.65 -4.34 -15.91
CA ARG A 18 -11.17 -4.65 -14.56
C ARG A 18 -12.04 -4.00 -13.49
N ARG A 19 -12.48 -2.76 -13.70
CA ARG A 19 -13.39 -2.07 -12.76
C ARG A 19 -14.76 -2.76 -12.69
N GLU A 20 -15.22 -3.34 -13.80
CA GLU A 20 -16.43 -4.15 -13.83
C GLU A 20 -16.26 -5.49 -13.08
N LEU A 21 -15.16 -6.20 -13.33
CA LEU A 21 -14.91 -7.52 -12.74
C LEU A 21 -14.44 -7.48 -11.28
N LEU A 22 -13.72 -6.43 -10.90
CA LEU A 22 -13.15 -6.20 -9.57
C LEU A 22 -13.37 -4.72 -9.22
N PRO A 23 -14.62 -4.33 -8.88
CA PRO A 23 -14.93 -2.97 -8.47
C PRO A 23 -14.07 -2.62 -7.26
N PRO A 24 -13.21 -1.60 -7.30
CA PRO A 24 -12.19 -1.40 -6.27
C PRO A 24 -12.76 -1.31 -4.86
N GLU A 25 -13.81 -0.51 -4.66
CA GLU A 25 -14.45 -0.32 -3.36
C GLU A 25 -15.07 -1.62 -2.84
N GLN A 26 -15.91 -2.28 -3.65
CA GLN A 26 -16.51 -3.55 -3.25
C GLN A 26 -15.45 -4.63 -2.99
N THR A 27 -14.39 -4.67 -3.80
CA THR A 27 -13.27 -5.62 -3.62
C THR A 27 -12.58 -5.40 -2.28
N LEU A 28 -12.38 -4.16 -1.87
CA LEU A 28 -11.80 -3.84 -0.56
C LEU A 28 -12.75 -4.25 0.57
N ILE A 29 -14.04 -3.92 0.46
CA ILE A 29 -15.08 -4.31 1.44
C ILE A 29 -15.14 -5.83 1.59
N ASP A 30 -15.15 -6.58 0.49
CA ASP A 30 -15.18 -8.05 0.49
C ASP A 30 -13.92 -8.67 1.10
N LEU A 31 -12.80 -7.93 1.09
CA LEU A 31 -11.56 -8.28 1.77
C LEU A 31 -11.52 -7.84 3.24
N GLY A 32 -12.56 -7.18 3.75
CA GLY A 32 -12.65 -6.66 5.12
C GLY A 32 -11.91 -5.34 5.32
N LEU A 33 -11.68 -4.58 4.25
CA LEU A 33 -11.00 -3.28 4.27
C LEU A 33 -12.02 -2.16 4.05
N HIS A 34 -12.24 -1.33 5.08
CA HIS A 34 -13.18 -0.22 5.06
C HIS A 34 -12.48 1.14 5.09
N GLU A 35 -13.13 2.15 4.51
CA GLU A 35 -12.69 3.53 4.64
C GLU A 35 -12.75 3.96 6.12
N GLY A 36 -11.65 4.49 6.64
CA GLY A 36 -11.54 4.87 8.05
C GLY A 36 -10.99 3.78 8.98
N ASP A 37 -10.69 2.58 8.47
CA ASP A 37 -9.99 1.57 9.25
C ASP A 37 -8.65 2.09 9.78
N GLU A 38 -8.33 1.71 11.02
CA GLU A 38 -7.00 1.97 11.58
C GLU A 38 -5.92 1.30 10.72
N LYS A 39 -4.80 2.00 10.53
CA LYS A 39 -3.75 1.62 9.58
C LYS A 39 -3.20 0.22 9.87
N GLU A 40 -3.13 -0.11 11.16
CA GLU A 40 -2.74 -1.41 11.68
C GLU A 40 -3.68 -2.53 11.21
N ASN A 41 -4.99 -2.30 11.22
CA ASN A 41 -5.99 -3.29 10.77
C ASN A 41 -5.85 -3.54 9.28
N PHE A 42 -5.76 -2.47 8.49
CA PHE A 42 -5.54 -2.57 7.04
C PHE A 42 -4.28 -3.37 6.72
N LEU A 43 -3.15 -3.04 7.36
CA LEU A 43 -1.88 -3.72 7.11
C LEU A 43 -1.88 -5.18 7.61
N SER A 44 -2.65 -5.49 8.66
CA SER A 44 -2.86 -6.87 9.12
C SER A 44 -3.62 -7.69 8.09
N GLU A 45 -4.68 -7.14 7.49
CA GLU A 45 -5.43 -7.82 6.43
C GLU A 45 -4.58 -7.99 5.16
N VAL A 46 -3.79 -6.98 4.79
CA VAL A 46 -2.79 -7.10 3.73
C VAL A 46 -1.81 -8.25 4.02
N LYS A 47 -1.33 -8.37 5.26
CA LYS A 47 -0.47 -9.48 5.67
C LYS A 47 -1.17 -10.84 5.52
N ARG A 48 -2.45 -10.93 5.87
CA ARG A 48 -3.26 -12.16 5.78
C ARG A 48 -3.45 -12.65 4.34
N ILE A 49 -3.63 -11.73 3.38
CA ILE A 49 -3.96 -12.09 1.97
C ILE A 49 -2.72 -12.35 1.10
N ILE A 50 -1.57 -11.80 1.47
CA ILE A 50 -0.34 -11.97 0.70
C ILE A 50 0.23 -13.38 0.91
N LYS A 51 0.82 -13.93 -0.16
CA LYS A 51 1.45 -15.24 -0.11
C LYS A 51 2.68 -15.22 0.82
N PRO A 52 3.02 -16.34 1.48
CA PRO A 52 4.27 -16.46 2.23
C PRO A 52 5.49 -16.03 1.40
N ASN A 53 6.44 -15.33 2.01
CA ASN A 53 7.60 -14.71 1.34
C ASN A 53 7.21 -13.66 0.28
N GLY A 54 6.00 -13.11 0.38
CA GLY A 54 5.53 -12.04 -0.48
C GLY A 54 6.15 -10.70 -0.07
N LYS A 55 6.27 -9.79 -1.05
CA LYS A 55 6.71 -8.41 -0.79
C LYS A 55 5.56 -7.44 -1.01
N ILE A 56 5.53 -6.39 -0.19
CA ILE A 56 4.69 -5.22 -0.40
C ILE A 56 5.54 -4.01 -0.76
N ALA A 57 4.93 -3.09 -1.50
CA ALA A 57 5.45 -1.75 -1.72
C ALA A 57 4.33 -0.77 -1.37
N ILE A 58 4.61 0.14 -0.44
CA ILE A 58 3.71 1.23 -0.04
C ILE A 58 4.31 2.52 -0.56
N VAL A 59 3.52 3.34 -1.23
CA VAL A 59 3.90 4.67 -1.71
C VAL A 59 2.99 5.69 -1.04
N GLU A 60 3.59 6.71 -0.43
CA GLU A 60 2.86 7.67 0.39
C GLU A 60 3.43 9.09 0.26
N TRP A 61 2.58 10.08 0.52
CA TRP A 61 2.96 11.49 0.57
C TRP A 61 3.91 11.74 1.74
N LYS A 62 5.03 12.42 1.47
CA LYS A 62 5.89 12.93 2.52
C LYS A 62 5.12 13.96 3.36
N LYS A 63 5.28 13.86 4.68
CA LYS A 63 4.76 14.81 5.66
C LYS A 63 5.59 16.10 5.70
N VAL A 64 5.67 16.76 4.56
CA VAL A 64 6.29 18.06 4.32
C VAL A 64 5.24 18.99 3.73
N ASP A 65 5.38 20.29 3.96
CA ASP A 65 4.50 21.26 3.32
C ASP A 65 4.70 21.24 1.81
N SER A 66 3.61 21.22 1.05
CA SER A 66 3.66 21.19 -0.42
C SER A 66 2.40 21.81 -1.01
N GLU A 67 2.55 22.48 -2.15
CA GLU A 67 1.45 23.14 -2.86
C GLU A 67 0.33 22.17 -3.29
N PHE A 68 0.67 20.90 -3.47
CA PHE A 68 -0.24 19.86 -3.93
C PHE A 68 -0.30 18.67 -2.97
N GLY A 69 -1.45 18.00 -2.95
CA GLY A 69 -1.69 16.77 -2.20
C GLY A 69 -2.69 16.95 -1.05
N PRO A 70 -2.89 15.89 -0.24
CA PRO A 70 -3.75 15.96 0.94
C PRO A 70 -3.23 16.98 1.97
N PRO A 71 -4.11 17.47 2.86
CA PRO A 71 -3.71 18.23 4.05
C PRO A 71 -2.59 17.52 4.84
N ILE A 72 -1.64 18.28 5.39
CA ILE A 72 -0.43 17.72 6.02
C ILE A 72 -0.72 16.82 7.23
N ASP A 73 -1.80 17.11 7.96
CA ASP A 73 -2.30 16.34 9.10
C ASP A 73 -2.86 14.98 8.70
N HIS A 74 -3.37 14.86 7.47
CA HIS A 74 -3.81 13.58 6.89
C HIS A 74 -2.63 12.73 6.39
N ARG A 75 -1.43 13.32 6.20
CA ARG A 75 -0.26 12.59 5.70
C ARG A 75 0.37 11.72 6.78
N LEU A 76 0.77 10.52 6.37
CA LEU A 76 1.40 9.54 7.24
C LEU A 76 2.91 9.77 7.31
N ASP A 77 3.45 9.82 8.52
CA ASP A 77 4.89 9.88 8.72
C ASP A 77 5.54 8.51 8.48
N ARG A 78 6.66 8.50 7.76
CA ARG A 78 7.37 7.26 7.41
C ARG A 78 7.82 6.46 8.64
N ILE A 79 8.24 7.12 9.72
CA ILE A 79 8.74 6.45 10.92
C ILE A 79 7.59 5.75 11.62
N ILE A 80 6.41 6.38 11.66
CA ILE A 80 5.19 5.75 12.19
C ILE A 80 4.84 4.52 11.35
N LEU A 81 4.80 4.64 10.01
CA LEU A 81 4.49 3.51 9.14
C LEU A 81 5.49 2.34 9.29
N MET A 82 6.79 2.63 9.33
CA MET A 82 7.81 1.60 9.55
C MET A 82 7.63 0.89 10.90
N LYS A 83 7.29 1.62 11.97
CA LYS A 83 7.00 1.03 13.29
C LYS A 83 5.76 0.13 13.27
N ILE A 84 4.72 0.51 12.54
CA ILE A 84 3.52 -0.31 12.39
C ILE A 84 3.86 -1.62 11.67
N LEU A 85 4.61 -1.54 10.56
CA LEU A 85 5.04 -2.72 9.81
C LEU A 85 5.90 -3.66 10.67
N ASP A 86 6.85 -3.11 11.43
CA ASP A 86 7.69 -3.88 12.36
C ASP A 86 6.84 -4.57 13.46
N LYS A 87 5.92 -3.83 14.08
CA LYS A 87 4.98 -4.36 15.08
C LYS A 87 4.11 -5.49 14.54
N LEU A 88 3.70 -5.40 13.27
CA LEU A 88 2.91 -6.43 12.60
C LEU A 88 3.77 -7.61 12.13
N GLY A 89 5.08 -7.57 12.33
CA GLY A 89 6.01 -8.65 11.98
C GLY A 89 6.30 -8.73 10.49
N PHE A 90 6.32 -7.60 9.78
CA PHE A 90 6.98 -7.53 8.48
C PHE A 90 8.50 -7.49 8.67
N SER A 91 9.25 -8.03 7.70
CA SER A 91 10.71 -8.07 7.69
C SER A 91 11.28 -7.29 6.51
N ASN A 92 12.61 -7.08 6.48
CA ASN A 92 13.31 -6.37 5.40
C ASN A 92 12.65 -5.03 5.01
N ILE A 93 12.33 -4.22 6.02
CA ILE A 93 11.63 -2.94 5.84
C ILE A 93 12.62 -1.90 5.31
N GLU A 94 12.50 -1.58 4.02
CA GLU A 94 13.39 -0.67 3.30
C GLU A 94 12.68 0.63 2.94
N PHE A 95 13.31 1.76 3.25
CA PHE A 95 12.85 3.07 2.82
C PHE A 95 13.39 3.42 1.43
N ILE A 96 12.53 4.00 0.59
CA ILE A 96 12.89 4.48 -0.73
C ILE A 96 12.48 5.95 -0.86
N ASN A 97 13.42 6.81 -1.24
CA ASN A 97 13.10 8.16 -1.64
C ASN A 97 12.64 8.16 -3.11
N ILE A 98 11.36 8.38 -3.37
CA ILE A 98 10.79 8.33 -4.72
C ILE A 98 10.92 9.69 -5.42
N SER A 99 10.51 10.76 -4.74
CA SER A 99 10.60 12.13 -5.26
C SER A 99 10.51 13.14 -4.11
N ASP A 100 10.44 14.43 -4.42
CA ASP A 100 10.30 15.48 -3.40
C ASP A 100 9.00 15.39 -2.61
N ASN A 101 7.94 14.84 -3.20
CA ASN A 101 6.61 14.73 -2.57
C ASN A 101 6.28 13.33 -2.05
N PHE A 102 6.96 12.29 -2.54
CA PHE A 102 6.61 10.90 -2.24
C PHE A 102 7.76 10.13 -1.63
N TYR A 103 7.43 9.26 -0.67
CA TYR A 103 8.31 8.20 -0.21
C TYR A 103 7.71 6.83 -0.49
N GLY A 104 8.58 5.82 -0.52
CA GLY A 104 8.22 4.42 -0.60
C GLY A 104 8.73 3.64 0.60
N ILE A 105 8.01 2.57 0.96
CA ILE A 105 8.50 1.52 1.85
C ILE A 105 8.28 0.18 1.17
N ILE A 106 9.33 -0.65 1.10
CA ILE A 106 9.23 -2.07 0.73
C ILE A 106 9.35 -2.90 2.00
N ALA A 107 8.54 -3.95 2.12
CA ALA A 107 8.62 -4.89 3.25
C ALA A 107 8.22 -6.31 2.82
N GLU A 108 8.62 -7.30 3.60
CA GLU A 108 8.43 -8.74 3.32
C GLU A 108 7.65 -9.43 4.45
N ILE A 109 6.94 -10.51 4.12
CA ILE A 109 6.19 -11.36 5.07
C ILE A 109 6.94 -12.67 5.32
#